data_AF-A0A2E6N119-F1
#
_entry.id   AF-A0A2E6N119-F1
#
_cell.length_a   1.000
_cell.length_b   1.000
_cell.length_c   1.000
_cell.angle_alpha   90.00
_cell.angle_beta   90.00
_cell.angle_gamma   90.00
#
_symmetry.space_group_name_H-M   'P 1'
#
loop_
_entity.id
_entity.type
_entity.pdbx_description
1 polymer ?
#
loop_
_entity_poly.entity_id
_entity_poly.type
_entity_poly.pdbx_seq_one_letter_code
_entity_poly.pdbx_strand_id
1 'polypeptide(L)'
;MMKKCFFAVCLAILLGTQGTLSAAIPRNVKLELDNRLIPAYRTGHLETVVFSGAAIANQVGGTLYDEIDEYLAGNNIESLGVILARSRFTLLTQNKAVKPEATTKELLLTVPHFQQEVQQVIDGELRPEIMQENAEAPKTLQAFNDTLWTIHIYKNDLSNLDRTAVMAAQTMQAVLLAGKVKPIDRDKLSFDFVAARNQIVSENENRLNHEMALRVARVQLAQEVLDTSGERDQRLLAAFSMDQDLKIIRDFLGQQRKGLFGSVPSPNLDFIERVVITAKQANQELFATADQLFTGIHWWIRGRYGKGVAANGLLKGAHVKKTPAAGFALNMPRNRPIATNPFSKDNSEYSPYVARRHENIWSWENGGFSLAIGTDIEIVAESDYFY
;
A
#
# COMPACT_ATOMS: atom_id res chain seq x y z
N MET A 1 36.41 -64.82 2.16
CA MET A 1 36.76 -63.94 3.30
C MET A 1 36.87 -62.49 2.81
N MET A 2 35.75 -61.91 2.35
CA MET A 2 35.65 -60.58 1.76
C MET A 2 34.22 -60.09 2.01
N LYS A 3 33.98 -59.40 3.14
CA LYS A 3 32.67 -58.76 3.43
C LYS A 3 32.72 -57.77 4.61
N LYS A 4 33.85 -57.07 4.80
CA LYS A 4 33.98 -56.07 5.88
C LYS A 4 34.54 -54.69 5.45
N CYS A 5 34.88 -54.47 4.18
CA CYS A 5 35.43 -53.18 3.74
C CYS A 5 34.43 -52.22 3.06
N PHE A 6 33.19 -52.63 2.79
CA PHE A 6 32.23 -51.77 2.06
C PHE A 6 31.33 -50.91 2.95
N PHE A 7 31.26 -51.17 4.26
CA PHE A 7 30.38 -50.40 5.16
C PHE A 7 31.05 -49.19 5.84
N ALA A 8 32.39 -49.11 5.85
CA ALA A 8 33.10 -48.01 6.49
C ALA A 8 33.23 -46.75 5.60
N VAL A 9 33.10 -46.91 4.27
CA VAL A 9 33.24 -45.78 3.32
C VAL A 9 31.89 -45.07 3.09
N CYS A 10 30.76 -45.77 3.16
CA CYS A 10 29.45 -45.15 3.01
C CYS A 10 29.00 -44.35 4.25
N LEU A 11 29.48 -44.70 5.47
CA LEU A 11 29.15 -43.93 6.68
C LEU A 11 29.99 -42.64 6.81
N ALA A 12 31.18 -42.59 6.20
CA ALA A 12 32.02 -41.40 6.16
C ALA A 12 31.60 -40.38 5.08
N ILE A 13 30.85 -40.81 4.05
CA ILE A 13 30.30 -39.93 3.01
C ILE A 13 28.90 -39.41 3.37
N LEU A 14 28.15 -40.10 4.25
CA LEU A 14 26.86 -39.61 4.78
C LEU A 14 26.99 -38.67 6.00
N LEU A 15 28.20 -38.50 6.53
CA LEU A 15 28.50 -37.58 7.64
C LEU A 15 29.54 -36.51 7.27
N GLY A 16 29.96 -36.47 6.00
CA GLY A 16 30.89 -35.48 5.47
C GLY A 16 30.13 -34.37 4.73
N THR A 17 30.25 -33.14 5.25
CA THR A 17 29.94 -31.85 4.61
C THR A 17 28.48 -31.37 4.56
N GLN A 18 27.83 -31.32 5.73
CA GLN A 18 27.05 -30.11 6.10
C GLN A 18 27.54 -29.60 7.46
N GLY A 19 28.85 -29.38 7.55
CA GLY A 19 29.40 -28.48 8.55
C GLY A 19 29.48 -27.09 7.93
N THR A 20 28.34 -26.42 7.76
CA THR A 20 28.38 -24.96 7.83
C THR A 20 28.90 -24.66 9.23
N LEU A 21 30.11 -24.11 9.31
CA LEU A 21 30.59 -23.46 10.53
C LEU A 21 29.56 -22.36 10.84
N SER A 22 28.51 -22.68 11.59
CA SER A 22 27.72 -21.68 12.29
C SER A 22 28.69 -21.02 13.25
N ALA A 23 29.20 -19.85 12.87
CA ALA A 23 29.76 -18.96 13.84
C ALA A 23 28.64 -18.68 14.85
N ALA A 24 28.92 -18.87 16.13
CA ALA A 24 27.93 -18.45 17.12
C ALA A 24 27.79 -16.93 17.03
N ILE A 25 26.57 -16.42 16.87
CA ILE A 25 26.30 -14.96 16.91
C ILE A 25 27.00 -14.38 18.14
N PRO A 26 27.88 -13.36 17.98
CA PRO A 26 28.63 -12.79 19.10
C PRO A 26 27.71 -12.40 20.26
N ARG A 27 28.14 -12.70 21.50
CA ARG A 27 27.29 -12.51 22.69
C ARG A 27 26.73 -11.08 22.81
N ASN A 28 27.53 -10.06 22.49
CA ASN A 28 27.09 -8.66 22.50
C ASN A 28 26.00 -8.39 21.45
N VAL A 29 26.13 -8.95 20.25
CA VAL A 29 25.14 -8.82 19.17
C VAL A 29 23.85 -9.54 19.57
N LYS A 30 23.96 -10.75 20.12
CA LYS A 30 22.79 -11.50 20.60
C LYS A 30 22.05 -10.76 21.72
N LEU A 31 22.77 -10.19 22.69
CA LEU A 31 22.16 -9.39 23.75
C LEU A 31 21.45 -8.14 23.20
N GLU A 32 22.01 -7.49 22.19
CA GLU A 32 21.40 -6.33 21.52
C GLU A 32 20.14 -6.74 20.74
N LEU A 33 20.17 -7.88 20.05
CA LEU A 33 19.01 -8.48 19.38
C LEU A 33 17.87 -8.78 20.37
N ASP A 34 18.18 -9.54 21.43
CA ASP A 34 17.20 -10.07 22.37
C ASP A 34 16.58 -8.97 23.26
N ASN A 35 17.41 -8.05 23.76
CA ASN A 35 16.96 -7.08 24.76
C ASN A 35 16.47 -5.77 24.16
N ARG A 36 16.82 -5.46 22.90
CA ARG A 36 16.51 -4.14 22.31
C ARG A 36 15.88 -4.22 20.93
N LEU A 37 16.52 -4.88 19.95
CA LEU A 37 16.00 -4.88 18.58
C LEU A 37 14.64 -5.55 18.46
N ILE A 38 14.54 -6.80 18.92
CA ILE A 38 13.33 -7.63 18.80
C ILE A 38 12.15 -7.02 19.59
N PRO A 39 12.30 -6.62 20.87
CA PRO A 39 11.23 -5.96 21.60
C PRO A 39 10.78 -4.65 20.94
N ALA A 40 11.72 -3.83 20.45
CA ALA A 40 11.40 -2.57 19.78
C ALA A 40 10.63 -2.79 18.47
N TYR A 41 11.01 -3.80 17.68
CA TYR A 41 10.30 -4.16 16.46
C TYR A 41 8.86 -4.58 16.76
N ARG A 42 8.65 -5.46 17.74
CA ARG A 42 7.32 -5.94 18.14
C ARG A 42 6.42 -4.86 18.71
N THR A 43 6.99 -3.82 19.30
CA THR A 43 6.26 -2.70 19.91
C THR A 43 6.17 -1.46 19.01
N GLY A 44 6.72 -1.51 17.80
CA GLY A 44 6.69 -0.40 16.85
C GLY A 44 7.58 0.80 17.22
N HIS A 45 8.59 0.60 18.09
CA HIS A 45 9.56 1.64 18.46
C HIS A 45 10.65 1.80 17.40
N LEU A 46 10.27 2.36 16.25
CA LEU A 46 11.09 2.44 15.04
C LEU A 46 12.44 3.13 15.25
N GLU A 47 12.52 4.20 16.05
CA GLU A 47 13.79 4.87 16.35
C GLU A 47 14.79 3.93 17.05
N THR A 48 14.28 3.04 17.90
CA THR A 48 15.10 2.03 18.59
C THR A 48 15.51 0.91 17.64
N VAL A 49 14.62 0.50 16.72
CA VAL A 49 14.95 -0.48 15.68
C VAL A 49 16.10 0.03 14.80
N VAL A 50 16.00 1.29 14.35
CA VAL A 50 17.06 1.91 13.53
C VAL A 50 18.36 2.03 14.32
N PHE A 51 18.32 2.52 15.56
CA PHE A 51 19.52 2.65 16.38
C PHE A 51 20.23 1.31 16.60
N SER A 52 19.47 0.30 17.04
CA SER A 52 19.98 -1.01 17.41
C SER A 52 20.46 -1.79 16.17
N GLY A 53 19.66 -1.82 15.10
CA GLY A 53 20.01 -2.53 13.88
C GLY A 53 21.21 -1.88 13.17
N ALA A 54 21.32 -0.54 13.16
CA ALA A 54 22.50 0.13 12.62
C ALA A 54 23.76 -0.19 13.45
N ALA A 55 23.65 -0.31 14.77
CA ALA A 55 24.76 -0.74 15.60
C ALA A 55 25.20 -2.17 15.26
N ILE A 56 24.25 -3.10 15.09
CA ILE A 56 24.51 -4.49 14.69
C ILE A 56 25.17 -4.53 13.30
N ALA A 57 24.59 -3.88 12.30
CA ALA A 57 25.12 -3.82 10.94
C ALA A 57 26.56 -3.26 10.88
N ASN A 58 26.94 -2.38 11.81
CA ASN A 58 28.30 -1.86 11.87
C ASN A 58 29.29 -2.80 12.58
N GLN A 59 28.82 -3.63 13.51
CA GLN A 59 29.64 -4.57 14.28
C GLN A 59 29.93 -5.87 13.54
N VAL A 60 29.00 -6.34 12.71
CA VAL A 60 29.14 -7.63 12.00
C VAL A 60 29.47 -7.44 10.51
N GLY A 61 29.67 -8.56 9.81
CA GLY A 61 29.94 -8.62 8.37
C GLY A 61 30.04 -10.06 7.86
N GLY A 62 29.78 -10.28 6.57
CA GLY A 62 29.90 -11.60 5.95
C GLY A 62 28.81 -12.58 6.39
N THR A 63 29.19 -13.85 6.59
CA THR A 63 28.30 -14.97 6.92
C THR A 63 27.52 -14.80 8.23
N LEU A 64 27.98 -13.92 9.12
CA LEU A 64 27.26 -13.56 10.35
C LEU A 64 25.89 -12.91 10.09
N TYR A 65 25.68 -12.30 8.92
CA TYR A 65 24.35 -11.78 8.58
C TYR A 65 23.34 -12.89 8.35
N ASP A 66 23.74 -13.96 7.66
CA ASP A 66 22.87 -15.10 7.38
C ASP A 66 22.44 -15.77 8.69
N GLU A 67 23.35 -15.91 9.66
CA GLU A 67 23.06 -16.44 10.99
C GLU A 67 22.12 -15.54 11.81
N ILE A 68 22.29 -14.22 11.72
CA ILE A 68 21.37 -13.26 12.36
C ILE A 68 19.99 -13.36 11.72
N ASP A 69 19.91 -13.47 10.40
CA ASP A 69 18.65 -13.57 9.67
C ASP A 69 17.94 -14.90 9.97
N GLU A 70 18.66 -16.01 10.08
CA GLU A 70 18.13 -17.30 10.57
C GLU A 70 17.60 -17.18 12.01
N TYR A 71 18.33 -16.47 12.89
CA TYR A 71 17.90 -16.24 14.26
C TYR A 71 16.64 -15.37 14.36
N LEU A 72 16.55 -14.31 13.54
CA LEU A 72 15.37 -13.47 13.43
C LEU A 72 14.18 -14.24 12.86
N ALA A 73 14.40 -15.06 11.83
CA ALA A 73 13.37 -15.93 11.25
C ALA A 73 12.82 -16.92 12.28
N GLY A 74 13.69 -17.52 13.11
CA GLY A 74 13.28 -18.36 14.25
C GLY A 74 12.42 -17.63 15.30
N ASN A 75 12.42 -16.30 15.30
CA ASN A 75 11.59 -15.44 16.14
C ASN A 75 10.36 -14.84 15.41
N ASN A 76 10.07 -15.32 14.20
CA ASN A 76 9.05 -14.79 13.28
C ASN A 76 9.26 -13.31 12.93
N ILE A 77 10.51 -12.92 12.71
CA ILE A 77 10.91 -11.56 12.31
C ILE A 77 11.63 -11.65 10.97
N GLU A 78 11.37 -10.67 10.10
CA GLU A 78 12.03 -10.55 8.80
C GLU A 78 13.54 -10.30 8.97
N SER A 79 14.31 -10.44 7.88
CA SER A 79 15.75 -10.22 7.91
C SER A 79 16.12 -8.82 8.41
N LEU A 80 17.33 -8.70 8.97
CA LEU A 80 17.84 -7.45 9.55
C LEU A 80 17.78 -6.29 8.54
N GLY A 81 18.14 -6.56 7.29
CA GLY A 81 18.07 -5.58 6.20
C GLY A 81 16.65 -5.06 5.96
N VAL A 82 15.64 -5.94 5.96
CA VAL A 82 14.24 -5.57 5.73
C VAL A 82 13.70 -4.71 6.87
N ILE A 83 13.88 -5.14 8.12
CA ILE A 83 13.35 -4.39 9.27
C ILE A 83 14.02 -3.02 9.43
N LEU A 84 15.32 -2.91 9.09
CA LEU A 84 16.04 -1.63 9.08
C LEU A 84 15.55 -0.70 7.98
N ALA A 85 15.46 -1.21 6.75
CA ALA A 85 15.00 -0.47 5.59
C ALA A 85 13.61 0.14 5.82
N ARG A 86 12.65 -0.69 6.26
CA ARG A 86 11.27 -0.27 6.54
C ARG A 86 11.17 0.73 7.69
N SER A 87 11.93 0.51 8.76
CA SER A 87 11.91 1.40 9.93
C SER A 87 12.44 2.78 9.57
N ARG A 88 13.55 2.86 8.83
CA ARG A 88 14.10 4.14 8.34
C ARG A 88 13.14 4.83 7.40
N PHE A 89 12.61 4.10 6.42
CA PHE A 89 11.66 4.64 5.46
C PHE A 89 10.43 5.22 6.16
N THR A 90 9.87 4.48 7.13
CA THR A 90 8.72 4.92 7.90
C THR A 90 9.01 6.19 8.72
N LEU A 91 10.20 6.31 9.35
CA LEU A 91 10.57 7.52 10.07
C LEU A 91 10.74 8.74 9.15
N LEU A 92 11.41 8.55 8.01
CA LEU A 92 11.62 9.62 7.03
C LEU A 92 10.31 10.09 6.40
N THR A 93 9.38 9.18 6.08
CA THR A 93 8.04 9.55 5.58
C THR A 93 7.19 10.28 6.63
N GLN A 94 7.49 10.08 7.92
CA GLN A 94 6.93 10.86 9.03
C GLN A 94 7.64 12.21 9.26
N ASN A 95 8.57 12.61 8.38
CA ASN A 95 9.44 13.79 8.54
C ASN A 95 10.19 13.80 9.89
N LYS A 96 10.47 12.62 10.45
CA LYS A 96 11.28 12.49 11.66
C LYS A 96 12.75 12.42 11.29
N ALA A 97 13.60 13.06 12.11
CA ALA A 97 15.04 12.91 11.99
C ALA A 97 15.43 11.45 12.26
N VAL A 98 16.13 10.83 11.31
CA VAL A 98 16.60 9.46 11.47
C VAL A 98 18.05 9.46 11.92
N LYS A 99 18.29 8.96 13.14
CA LYS A 99 19.63 8.79 13.72
C LYS A 99 19.80 7.35 14.21
N PRO A 100 21.00 6.76 14.05
CA PRO A 100 22.18 7.31 13.38
C PRO A 100 22.00 7.41 11.86
N GLU A 101 22.87 8.20 11.19
CA GLU A 101 22.92 8.22 9.72
C GLU A 101 23.27 6.83 9.17
N ALA A 102 22.77 6.51 7.97
CA ALA A 102 23.01 5.21 7.35
C ALA A 102 24.48 5.06 6.97
N THR A 103 25.09 3.91 7.30
CA THR A 103 26.47 3.61 6.93
C THR A 103 26.54 2.76 5.67
N THR A 104 27.72 2.66 5.04
CA THR A 104 27.91 1.77 3.88
C THR A 104 27.55 0.32 4.18
N LYS A 105 27.91 -0.21 5.36
CA LYS A 105 27.57 -1.57 5.76
C LYS A 105 26.07 -1.79 5.86
N GLU A 106 25.35 -0.81 6.40
CA GLU A 106 23.89 -0.85 6.48
C GLU A 106 23.24 -0.74 5.10
N LEU A 107 23.76 0.11 4.21
CA LEU A 107 23.26 0.21 2.84
C LEU A 107 23.40 -1.11 2.07
N LEU A 108 24.50 -1.85 2.27
CA LEU A 108 24.67 -3.17 1.67
C LEU A 108 23.60 -4.19 2.10
N LEU A 109 22.93 -3.98 3.25
CA LEU A 109 21.82 -4.81 3.71
C LEU A 109 20.45 -4.31 3.26
N THR A 110 20.29 -2.98 3.22
CA THR A 110 18.98 -2.33 3.00
C THR A 110 18.69 -2.07 1.53
N VAL A 111 19.70 -1.79 0.70
CA VAL A 111 19.53 -1.52 -0.74
C VAL A 111 18.94 -2.72 -1.50
N PRO A 112 19.37 -3.97 -1.29
CA PRO A 112 18.76 -5.12 -1.96
C PRO A 112 17.25 -5.22 -1.73
N HIS A 113 16.76 -4.86 -0.53
CA HIS A 113 15.33 -4.84 -0.25
C HIS A 113 14.60 -3.78 -1.08
N PHE A 114 15.09 -2.54 -1.09
CA PHE A 114 14.49 -1.46 -1.89
C PHE A 114 14.56 -1.75 -3.39
N GLN A 115 15.66 -2.34 -3.85
CA GLN A 115 15.81 -2.77 -5.23
C GLN A 115 14.75 -3.81 -5.58
N GLN A 116 14.56 -4.83 -4.73
CA GLN A 116 13.53 -5.84 -4.94
C GLN A 116 12.12 -5.23 -5.03
N GLU A 117 11.74 -4.36 -4.07
CA GLU A 117 10.42 -3.73 -4.06
C GLU A 117 10.15 -2.91 -5.34
N VAL A 118 11.17 -2.18 -5.82
CA VAL A 118 11.09 -1.40 -7.05
C VAL A 118 11.05 -2.31 -8.29
N GLN A 119 11.85 -3.37 -8.30
CA GLN A 119 11.92 -4.30 -9.43
C GLN A 119 10.59 -5.03 -9.66
N GLN A 120 9.85 -5.38 -8.59
CA GLN A 120 8.53 -5.99 -8.70
C GLN A 120 7.54 -5.13 -9.51
N VAL A 121 7.66 -3.80 -9.48
CA VAL A 121 6.85 -2.92 -10.35
C VAL A 121 7.39 -2.84 -11.75
N ILE A 122 8.71 -2.73 -11.91
CA ILE A 122 9.34 -2.66 -13.24
C ILE A 122 9.00 -3.91 -14.06
N ASP A 123 9.03 -5.07 -13.40
CA ASP A 123 8.73 -6.37 -14.00
C ASP A 123 7.22 -6.59 -14.21
N GLY A 124 6.38 -5.68 -13.69
CA GLY A 124 4.93 -5.73 -13.83
C GLY A 124 4.25 -6.79 -12.94
N GLU A 125 4.95 -7.37 -11.96
CA GLU A 125 4.38 -8.37 -11.05
C GLU A 125 3.17 -7.82 -10.27
N LEU A 126 3.16 -6.51 -10.03
CA LEU A 126 2.09 -5.83 -9.30
C LEU A 126 1.01 -5.25 -10.22
N ARG A 127 1.20 -5.35 -11.54
CA ARG A 127 0.30 -4.74 -12.52
C ARG A 127 -1.05 -5.44 -12.50
N PRO A 128 -2.17 -4.70 -12.31
CA PRO A 128 -3.51 -5.26 -12.37
C PRO A 128 -3.77 -5.97 -13.71
N GLU A 129 -4.54 -7.07 -13.66
CA GLU A 129 -4.88 -7.86 -14.86
C GLU A 129 -5.55 -7.00 -15.95
N ILE A 130 -6.42 -6.05 -15.58
CA ILE A 130 -7.08 -5.14 -16.52
C ILE A 130 -6.11 -4.27 -17.34
N MET A 131 -4.86 -4.12 -16.89
CA MET A 131 -3.81 -3.38 -17.58
C MET A 131 -2.93 -4.27 -18.45
N GLN A 132 -3.18 -5.59 -18.49
CA GLN A 132 -2.47 -6.51 -19.36
C GLN A 132 -3.05 -6.51 -20.78
N GLU A 133 -2.24 -6.95 -21.73
CA GLU A 133 -2.65 -7.07 -23.12
C GLU A 133 -3.78 -8.11 -23.25
N ASN A 134 -4.87 -7.75 -23.94
CA ASN A 134 -6.08 -8.57 -24.14
C ASN A 134 -6.95 -8.82 -22.89
N ALA A 135 -6.78 -8.05 -21.82
CA ALA A 135 -7.68 -8.14 -20.67
C ALA A 135 -9.14 -7.87 -21.06
N GLU A 136 -10.07 -8.71 -20.58
CA GLU A 136 -11.49 -8.50 -20.84
C GLU A 136 -12.01 -7.25 -20.10
N ALA A 137 -12.76 -6.42 -20.82
CA ALA A 137 -13.41 -5.26 -20.22
C ALA A 137 -14.51 -5.70 -19.22
N PRO A 138 -14.65 -5.01 -18.07
CA PRO A 138 -15.75 -5.29 -17.14
C PRO A 138 -17.11 -5.09 -17.81
N LYS A 139 -18.07 -5.97 -17.50
CA LYS A 139 -19.41 -5.98 -18.13
C LYS A 139 -20.54 -5.55 -17.18
N THR A 140 -20.25 -5.42 -15.89
CA THR A 140 -21.24 -5.03 -14.87
C THR A 140 -20.71 -3.86 -14.04
N LEU A 141 -21.60 -3.06 -13.45
CA LEU A 141 -21.20 -1.94 -12.58
C LEU A 141 -20.35 -2.42 -11.40
N GLN A 142 -20.65 -3.60 -10.85
CA GLN A 142 -19.86 -4.23 -9.80
C GLN A 142 -18.46 -4.62 -10.28
N ALA A 143 -18.34 -5.25 -11.47
CA ALA A 143 -17.04 -5.60 -12.02
C ALA A 143 -16.18 -4.36 -12.31
N PHE A 144 -16.78 -3.27 -12.80
CA PHE A 144 -16.06 -1.99 -12.97
C PHE A 144 -15.56 -1.43 -11.66
N ASN A 145 -16.40 -1.48 -10.63
CA ASN A 145 -16.04 -1.05 -9.29
C ASN A 145 -14.85 -1.86 -8.73
N ASP A 146 -14.91 -3.18 -8.77
CA ASP A 146 -13.82 -4.05 -8.31
C ASP A 146 -12.53 -3.84 -9.11
N THR A 147 -12.65 -3.56 -10.40
CA THR A 147 -11.50 -3.26 -11.27
C THR A 147 -10.86 -1.92 -10.93
N LEU A 148 -11.68 -0.87 -10.76
CA LEU A 148 -11.19 0.44 -10.33
C LEU A 148 -10.56 0.37 -8.93
N TRP A 149 -11.00 -0.55 -8.07
CA TRP A 149 -10.40 -0.81 -6.76
C TRP A 149 -8.98 -1.29 -6.88
N THR A 150 -8.77 -2.31 -7.70
CA THR A 150 -7.44 -2.86 -7.95
C THR A 150 -6.51 -1.80 -8.55
N ILE A 151 -7.01 -0.96 -9.48
CA ILE A 151 -6.24 0.17 -10.03
C ILE A 151 -5.85 1.18 -8.94
N HIS A 152 -6.74 1.43 -7.99
CA HIS A 152 -6.45 2.34 -6.89
C HIS A 152 -5.43 1.79 -5.90
N ILE A 153 -5.51 0.50 -5.56
CA ILE A 153 -4.47 -0.18 -4.81
C ILE A 153 -3.13 -0.01 -5.54
N TYR A 154 -3.12 -0.26 -6.84
CA TYR A 154 -1.92 -0.12 -7.64
C TYR A 154 -1.37 1.31 -7.67
N LYS A 155 -2.23 2.35 -7.74
CA LYS A 155 -1.83 3.75 -7.57
C LYS A 155 -1.08 3.99 -6.25
N ASN A 156 -1.54 3.39 -5.16
CA ASN A 156 -0.89 3.52 -3.86
C ASN A 156 0.45 2.80 -3.82
N ASP A 157 0.55 1.59 -4.41
CA ASP A 157 1.82 0.86 -4.56
C ASP A 157 2.84 1.71 -5.33
N LEU A 158 2.46 2.26 -6.49
CA LEU A 158 3.32 3.16 -7.29
C LEU A 158 3.75 4.42 -6.52
N SER A 159 2.83 5.01 -5.74
CA SER A 159 3.15 6.20 -4.93
C SER A 159 4.14 5.90 -3.81
N ASN A 160 4.06 4.71 -3.20
CA ASN A 160 5.01 4.26 -2.18
C ASN A 160 6.38 3.98 -2.79
N LEU A 161 6.40 3.39 -3.98
CA LEU A 161 7.65 3.08 -4.68
C LEU A 161 8.35 4.33 -5.21
N ASP A 162 7.62 5.34 -5.68
CA ASP A 162 8.21 6.64 -6.04
C ASP A 162 8.93 7.25 -4.82
N ARG A 163 8.29 7.28 -3.66
CA ARG A 163 8.91 7.76 -2.41
C ARG A 163 10.12 6.91 -2.02
N THR A 164 10.00 5.59 -2.13
CA THR A 164 11.08 4.64 -1.82
C THR A 164 12.29 4.88 -2.71
N ALA A 165 12.08 5.02 -4.02
CA ALA A 165 13.12 5.30 -4.99
C ALA A 165 13.81 6.66 -4.71
N VAL A 166 13.03 7.72 -4.43
CA VAL A 166 13.60 9.05 -4.07
C VAL A 166 14.49 8.96 -2.83
N MET A 167 14.00 8.31 -1.78
CA MET A 167 14.70 8.24 -0.50
C MET A 167 15.92 7.33 -0.57
N ALA A 168 15.83 6.21 -1.28
CA ALA A 168 16.96 5.32 -1.55
C ALA A 168 18.04 6.05 -2.35
N ALA A 169 17.67 6.76 -3.42
CA ALA A 169 18.60 7.56 -4.23
C ALA A 169 19.33 8.62 -3.39
N GLN A 170 18.60 9.38 -2.56
CA GLN A 170 19.18 10.41 -1.69
C GLN A 170 20.12 9.82 -0.65
N THR A 171 19.72 8.72 0.01
CA THR A 171 20.53 8.07 1.05
C THR A 171 21.80 7.49 0.45
N MET A 172 21.71 6.85 -0.72
CA MET A 172 22.87 6.32 -1.44
C MET A 172 23.81 7.43 -1.90
N GLN A 173 23.29 8.52 -2.47
CA GLN A 173 24.08 9.65 -2.89
C GLN A 173 24.86 10.25 -1.72
N ALA A 174 24.21 10.45 -0.57
CA ALA A 174 24.85 10.98 0.64
C ALA A 174 26.01 10.08 1.10
N VAL A 175 25.82 8.77 1.15
CA VAL A 175 26.88 7.83 1.59
C VAL A 175 28.00 7.68 0.57
N LEU A 176 27.68 7.68 -0.74
CA LEU A 176 28.69 7.62 -1.81
C LEU A 176 29.57 8.89 -1.82
N LEU A 177 28.98 10.06 -1.58
CA LEU A 177 29.70 11.34 -1.49
C LEU A 177 30.52 11.48 -0.19
N ALA A 178 30.04 10.94 0.93
CA ALA A 178 30.76 10.95 2.21
C ALA A 178 32.04 10.10 2.20
N GLY A 179 32.22 9.26 1.18
CA GLY A 179 33.55 8.96 0.64
C GLY A 179 34.43 8.03 1.46
N LYS A 180 34.04 6.76 1.66
CA LYS A 180 34.95 5.59 1.87
C LYS A 180 34.33 4.26 1.38
N VAL A 181 33.55 4.27 0.31
CA VAL A 181 32.98 3.03 -0.26
C VAL A 181 34.02 2.34 -1.12
N LYS A 182 34.36 1.07 -0.79
CA LYS A 182 35.28 0.26 -1.58
C LYS A 182 34.70 0.01 -2.99
N PRO A 183 35.53 -0.15 -4.03
CA PRO A 183 35.03 -0.42 -5.39
C PRO A 183 34.04 -1.59 -5.46
N ILE A 184 34.34 -2.71 -4.80
CA ILE A 184 33.47 -3.89 -4.75
C ILE A 184 32.09 -3.63 -4.10
N ASP A 185 32.02 -2.68 -3.18
CA ASP A 185 30.77 -2.29 -2.53
C ASP A 185 30.01 -1.25 -3.36
N ARG A 186 30.70 -0.50 -4.23
CA ARG A 186 30.04 0.43 -5.18
C ARG A 186 29.22 -0.34 -6.21
N ASP A 187 29.73 -1.45 -6.72
CA ASP A 187 28.99 -2.27 -7.68
C ASP A 187 27.70 -2.84 -7.06
N LYS A 188 27.75 -3.23 -5.78
CA LYS A 188 26.57 -3.68 -5.02
C LYS A 188 25.57 -2.55 -4.70
N LEU A 189 26.02 -1.30 -4.77
CA LEU A 189 25.23 -0.09 -4.55
C LEU A 189 25.03 0.67 -5.88
N SER A 190 25.10 -0.01 -7.02
CA SER A 190 25.02 0.63 -8.34
C SER A 190 23.60 0.74 -8.91
N PHE A 191 22.58 0.25 -8.20
CA PHE A 191 21.20 0.29 -8.67
C PHE A 191 20.75 1.74 -8.92
N ASP A 192 20.28 2.01 -10.14
CA ASP A 192 19.85 3.33 -10.57
C ASP A 192 18.41 3.61 -10.15
N PHE A 193 18.26 4.03 -8.88
CA PHE A 193 16.97 4.45 -8.35
C PHE A 193 16.37 5.67 -9.07
N VAL A 194 17.16 6.47 -9.78
CA VAL A 194 16.66 7.61 -10.57
C VAL A 194 15.99 7.11 -11.84
N ALA A 195 16.63 6.20 -12.58
CA ALA A 195 16.02 5.56 -13.73
C ALA A 195 14.77 4.76 -13.35
N ALA A 196 14.84 4.00 -12.25
CA ALA A 196 13.70 3.24 -11.75
C ALA A 196 12.52 4.14 -11.37
N ARG A 197 12.78 5.30 -10.74
CA ARG A 197 11.74 6.30 -10.48
C ARG A 197 11.05 6.78 -11.76
N ASN A 198 11.81 7.04 -12.83
CA ASN A 198 11.23 7.46 -14.10
C ASN A 198 10.30 6.37 -14.68
N GLN A 199 10.65 5.10 -14.52
CA GLN A 199 9.79 3.98 -14.90
C GLN A 199 8.52 3.92 -14.05
N ILE A 200 8.60 4.14 -12.73
CA ILE A 200 7.43 4.22 -11.84
C ILE A 200 6.50 5.37 -12.25
N VAL A 201 7.05 6.53 -12.61
CA VAL A 201 6.27 7.68 -13.11
C VAL A 201 5.55 7.33 -14.41
N SER A 202 6.24 6.70 -15.37
CA SER A 202 5.65 6.26 -16.63
C SER A 202 4.54 5.22 -16.41
N GLU A 203 4.75 4.26 -15.52
CA GLU A 203 3.77 3.24 -15.15
C GLU A 203 2.54 3.87 -14.46
N ASN A 204 2.72 4.94 -13.68
CA ASN A 204 1.60 5.67 -13.08
C ASN A 204 0.77 6.45 -14.10
N GLU A 205 1.40 6.98 -15.16
CA GLU A 205 0.67 7.56 -16.30
C GLU A 205 -0.06 6.49 -17.11
N ASN A 206 0.57 5.33 -17.34
CA ASN A 206 -0.08 4.18 -17.98
C ASN A 206 -1.32 3.74 -17.19
N ARG A 207 -1.19 3.56 -15.87
CA ARG A 207 -2.32 3.28 -14.98
C ARG A 207 -3.41 4.36 -15.09
N LEU A 208 -3.06 5.64 -15.16
CA LEU A 208 -4.03 6.73 -15.27
C LEU A 208 -4.83 6.66 -16.58
N ASN A 209 -4.17 6.29 -17.69
CA ASN A 209 -4.84 6.05 -18.97
C ASN A 209 -5.92 4.96 -18.85
N HIS A 210 -5.57 3.81 -18.26
CA HIS A 210 -6.54 2.73 -18.02
C HIS A 210 -7.67 3.16 -17.07
N GLU A 211 -7.35 3.88 -15.99
CA GLU A 211 -8.36 4.40 -15.06
C GLU A 211 -9.38 5.29 -15.79
N MET A 212 -8.92 6.24 -16.60
CA MET A 212 -9.81 7.16 -17.30
C MET A 212 -10.66 6.42 -18.34
N ALA A 213 -10.08 5.47 -19.09
CA ALA A 213 -10.82 4.66 -20.04
C ALA A 213 -11.95 3.85 -19.37
N LEU A 214 -11.66 3.21 -18.23
CA LEU A 214 -12.65 2.45 -17.47
C LEU A 214 -13.78 3.33 -16.93
N ARG A 215 -13.47 4.54 -16.46
CA ARG A 215 -14.50 5.49 -15.99
C ARG A 215 -15.43 5.93 -17.10
N VAL A 216 -14.89 6.23 -18.28
CA VAL A 216 -15.72 6.57 -19.45
C VAL A 216 -16.64 5.41 -19.82
N ALA A 217 -16.10 4.18 -19.85
CA ALA A 217 -16.89 2.99 -20.13
C ALA A 217 -17.96 2.73 -19.04
N ARG A 218 -17.64 2.95 -17.76
CA ARG A 218 -18.61 2.85 -16.67
C ARG A 218 -19.74 3.86 -16.79
N VAL A 219 -19.47 5.09 -17.24
CA VAL A 219 -20.53 6.09 -17.51
C VAL A 219 -21.50 5.58 -18.60
N GLN A 220 -20.97 4.97 -19.66
CA GLN A 220 -21.80 4.40 -20.74
C GLN A 220 -22.66 3.24 -20.24
N LEU A 221 -22.07 2.29 -19.50
CA LEU A 221 -22.81 1.18 -18.91
C LEU A 221 -23.86 1.67 -17.90
N ALA A 222 -23.52 2.65 -17.08
CA ALA A 222 -24.45 3.19 -16.10
C ALA A 222 -25.65 3.87 -16.78
N GLN A 223 -25.44 4.57 -17.90
CA GLN A 223 -26.54 5.08 -18.71
C GLN A 223 -27.46 3.94 -19.19
N GLU A 224 -26.89 2.87 -19.74
CA GLU A 224 -27.66 1.70 -20.19
C GLU A 224 -28.46 1.06 -19.03
N VAL A 225 -27.85 0.93 -17.85
CA VAL A 225 -28.54 0.40 -16.65
C VAL A 225 -29.69 1.31 -16.22
N LEU A 226 -29.53 2.63 -16.30
CA LEU A 226 -30.62 3.57 -15.98
C LEU A 226 -31.80 3.44 -16.95
N ASP A 227 -31.52 3.17 -18.22
CA ASP A 227 -32.53 3.08 -19.28
C ASP A 227 -33.24 1.72 -19.31
N THR A 228 -32.56 0.64 -18.94
CA THR A 228 -33.02 -0.74 -19.18
C THR A 228 -33.34 -1.54 -17.91
N SER A 229 -32.70 -1.24 -16.79
CA SER A 229 -32.89 -2.04 -15.57
C SER A 229 -34.19 -1.69 -14.86
N GLY A 230 -34.93 -2.72 -14.42
CA GLY A 230 -36.05 -2.56 -13.50
C GLY A 230 -35.63 -2.53 -12.03
N GLU A 231 -34.38 -2.89 -11.72
CA GLU A 231 -33.90 -3.10 -10.36
C GLU A 231 -33.43 -1.77 -9.74
N ARG A 232 -34.02 -1.40 -8.59
CA ARG A 232 -33.80 -0.09 -7.97
C ARG A 232 -32.37 0.09 -7.46
N ASP A 233 -31.77 -0.96 -6.90
CA ASP A 233 -30.40 -0.99 -6.41
C ASP A 233 -29.38 -0.78 -7.54
N GLN A 234 -29.53 -1.48 -8.67
CA GLN A 234 -28.68 -1.28 -9.85
C GLN A 234 -28.79 0.14 -10.41
N ARG A 235 -30.01 0.69 -10.46
CA ARG A 235 -30.24 2.08 -10.90
C ARG A 235 -29.63 3.10 -9.95
N LEU A 236 -29.70 2.89 -8.63
CA LEU A 236 -29.03 3.75 -7.65
C LEU A 236 -27.51 3.72 -7.84
N LEU A 237 -26.91 2.53 -8.00
CA LEU A 237 -25.48 2.34 -8.28
C LEU A 237 -25.05 3.06 -9.56
N ALA A 238 -25.86 2.96 -10.63
CA ALA A 238 -25.62 3.62 -11.89
C ALA A 238 -25.61 5.15 -11.75
N ALA A 239 -26.66 5.71 -11.12
CA ALA A 239 -26.79 7.14 -10.89
C ALA A 239 -25.60 7.70 -10.09
N PHE A 240 -25.18 6.99 -9.03
CA PHE A 240 -24.03 7.38 -8.23
C PHE A 240 -22.71 7.31 -9.02
N SER A 241 -22.47 6.21 -9.73
CA SER A 241 -21.24 6.01 -10.50
C SER A 241 -21.06 7.10 -11.56
N MET A 242 -22.14 7.47 -12.28
CA MET A 242 -22.11 8.54 -13.28
C MET A 242 -21.74 9.90 -12.69
N ASP A 243 -22.35 10.27 -11.56
CA ASP A 243 -22.09 11.57 -10.92
C ASP A 243 -20.65 11.65 -10.39
N GLN A 244 -20.12 10.55 -9.81
CA GLN A 244 -18.74 10.48 -9.34
C GLN A 244 -17.72 10.46 -10.47
N ASP A 245 -17.92 9.65 -11.51
CA ASP A 245 -16.99 9.58 -12.64
C ASP A 245 -16.89 10.91 -13.37
N LEU A 246 -18.01 11.63 -13.51
CA LEU A 246 -17.97 12.98 -14.09
C LEU A 246 -17.11 13.94 -13.27
N LYS A 247 -17.23 13.94 -11.93
CA LYS A 247 -16.42 14.78 -11.04
C LYS A 247 -14.94 14.45 -11.18
N ILE A 248 -14.59 13.16 -11.15
CA ILE A 248 -13.20 12.69 -11.24
C ILE A 248 -12.58 13.02 -12.61
N ILE A 249 -13.33 12.84 -13.70
CA ILE A 249 -12.88 13.16 -15.06
C ILE A 249 -12.68 14.67 -15.22
N ARG A 250 -13.59 15.51 -14.67
CA ARG A 250 -13.42 16.97 -14.64
C ARG A 250 -12.15 17.38 -13.91
N ASP A 251 -11.92 16.81 -12.73
CA ASP A 251 -10.73 17.10 -11.93
C ASP A 251 -9.45 16.69 -12.64
N PHE A 252 -9.44 15.51 -13.29
CA PHE A 252 -8.33 15.05 -14.12
C PHE A 252 -8.04 16.03 -15.27
N LEU A 253 -9.06 16.43 -16.04
CA LEU A 253 -8.88 17.40 -17.12
C LEU A 253 -8.44 18.78 -16.62
N GLY A 254 -8.90 19.18 -15.44
CA GLY A 254 -8.41 20.37 -14.74
C GLY A 254 -6.92 20.29 -14.39
N GLN A 255 -6.42 19.10 -14.06
CA GLN A 255 -4.98 18.84 -13.84
C GLN A 255 -4.21 18.81 -15.17
N GLN A 256 -4.77 18.21 -16.23
CA GLN A 256 -4.16 18.24 -17.57
C GLN A 256 -3.97 19.65 -18.13
N ARG A 257 -4.97 20.52 -17.97
CA ARG A 257 -4.87 21.93 -18.37
C ARG A 257 -3.78 22.71 -17.63
N LYS A 258 -3.33 22.21 -16.46
CA LYS A 258 -2.20 22.75 -15.69
C LYS A 258 -0.85 22.14 -16.09
N GLY A 259 -0.81 21.29 -17.11
CA GLY A 259 0.41 20.64 -17.61
C GLY A 259 0.76 19.31 -16.95
N LEU A 260 -0.13 18.72 -16.14
CA LEU A 260 0.08 17.40 -15.54
C LEU A 260 -0.43 16.29 -16.47
N PHE A 261 0.21 15.11 -16.49
CA PHE A 261 -0.28 13.94 -17.24
C PHE A 261 -0.51 14.18 -18.74
N GLY A 262 0.37 14.94 -19.39
CA GLY A 262 0.23 15.30 -20.80
C GLY A 262 0.31 14.13 -21.79
N SER A 263 0.84 12.99 -21.35
CA SER A 263 0.89 11.74 -22.12
C SER A 263 -0.43 10.97 -22.13
N VAL A 264 -1.35 11.27 -21.19
CA VAL A 264 -2.61 10.55 -21.05
C VAL A 264 -3.65 11.14 -22.02
N PRO A 265 -4.31 10.34 -22.86
CA PRO A 265 -5.38 10.82 -23.75
C PRO A 265 -6.49 11.52 -22.97
N SER A 266 -6.89 12.72 -23.41
CA SER A 266 -7.98 13.46 -22.78
C SER A 266 -9.34 12.83 -23.09
N PRO A 267 -10.14 12.45 -22.07
CA PRO A 267 -11.53 12.03 -22.28
C PRO A 267 -12.36 13.12 -22.94
N ASN A 268 -13.36 12.73 -23.74
CA ASN A 268 -14.31 13.66 -24.36
C ASN A 268 -15.30 14.18 -23.30
N LEU A 269 -14.91 15.24 -22.59
CA LEU A 269 -15.72 15.82 -21.50
C LEU A 269 -17.10 16.25 -21.96
N ASP A 270 -17.22 16.91 -23.12
CA ASP A 270 -18.49 17.42 -23.61
C ASP A 270 -19.49 16.30 -23.89
N PHE A 271 -19.02 15.15 -24.37
CA PHE A 271 -19.85 13.95 -24.52
C PHE A 271 -20.30 13.43 -23.15
N ILE A 272 -19.37 13.23 -22.22
CA ILE A 272 -19.63 12.66 -20.89
C ILE A 272 -20.59 13.56 -20.09
N GLU A 273 -20.34 14.87 -20.10
CA GLU A 273 -21.20 15.86 -19.45
C GLU A 273 -22.62 15.83 -19.99
N ARG A 274 -22.78 15.78 -21.32
CA ARG A 274 -24.11 15.70 -21.93
C ARG A 274 -24.85 14.44 -21.49
N VAL A 275 -24.19 13.28 -21.54
CA VAL A 275 -24.78 12.00 -21.09
C VAL A 275 -25.25 12.10 -19.63
N VAL A 276 -24.36 12.54 -18.73
CA VAL A 276 -24.68 12.61 -17.29
C VAL A 276 -25.74 13.65 -16.97
N ILE A 277 -25.72 14.83 -17.61
CA ILE A 277 -26.73 15.87 -17.41
C ILE A 277 -28.10 15.39 -17.89
N THR A 278 -28.19 14.78 -19.07
CA THR A 278 -29.45 14.23 -19.59
C THR A 278 -29.99 13.14 -18.66
N ALA A 279 -29.15 12.21 -18.22
CA ALA A 279 -29.55 11.15 -17.29
C ALA A 279 -30.08 11.72 -15.97
N LYS A 280 -29.38 12.73 -15.42
CA LYS A 280 -29.74 13.41 -14.17
C LYS A 280 -31.04 14.20 -14.29
N GLN A 281 -31.30 14.82 -15.44
CA GLN A 281 -32.57 15.51 -15.71
C GLN A 281 -33.74 14.54 -15.81
N ALA A 282 -33.54 13.37 -16.44
CA ALA A 282 -34.57 12.34 -16.56
C ALA A 282 -34.83 11.58 -15.24
N ASN A 283 -33.83 11.51 -14.35
CA ASN A 283 -33.87 10.71 -13.13
C ASN A 283 -33.52 11.54 -11.86
N GLN A 284 -34.03 12.78 -11.75
CA GLN A 284 -33.61 13.71 -10.68
C GLN A 284 -33.71 13.14 -9.27
N GLU A 285 -34.84 12.53 -8.91
CA GLU A 285 -35.06 11.95 -7.58
C GLU A 285 -34.13 10.77 -7.31
N LEU A 286 -33.86 9.94 -8.32
CA LEU A 286 -32.96 8.80 -8.19
C LEU A 286 -31.53 9.26 -7.93
N PHE A 287 -31.03 10.27 -8.66
CA PHE A 287 -29.70 10.84 -8.43
C PHE A 287 -29.58 11.47 -7.03
N ALA A 288 -30.61 12.20 -6.58
CA ALA A 288 -30.64 12.76 -5.24
C ALA A 288 -30.63 11.66 -4.16
N THR A 289 -31.43 10.61 -4.35
CA THR A 289 -31.50 9.46 -3.43
C THR A 289 -30.18 8.71 -3.39
N ALA A 290 -29.57 8.45 -4.56
CA ALA A 290 -28.28 7.78 -4.66
C ALA A 290 -27.18 8.58 -3.95
N ASP A 291 -27.10 9.89 -4.21
CA ASP A 291 -26.14 10.76 -3.54
C ASP A 291 -26.31 10.75 -2.02
N GLN A 292 -27.55 10.88 -1.52
CA GLN A 292 -27.83 10.83 -0.08
C GLN A 292 -27.50 9.48 0.53
N LEU A 293 -27.88 8.37 -0.11
CA LEU A 293 -27.65 7.01 0.38
C LEU A 293 -26.14 6.73 0.49
N PHE A 294 -25.40 6.89 -0.61
CA PHE A 294 -24.00 6.51 -0.64
C PHE A 294 -23.10 7.50 0.12
N THR A 295 -23.46 8.79 0.14
CA THR A 295 -22.81 9.76 1.02
C THR A 295 -23.12 9.45 2.48
N GLY A 296 -24.37 9.09 2.81
CA GLY A 296 -24.77 8.67 4.15
C GLY A 296 -24.02 7.43 4.64
N ILE A 297 -23.92 6.39 3.79
CA ILE A 297 -23.15 5.18 4.06
C ILE A 297 -21.67 5.52 4.27
N HIS A 298 -21.08 6.36 3.42
CA HIS A 298 -19.69 6.82 3.60
C HIS A 298 -19.48 7.48 4.97
N TRP A 299 -20.35 8.40 5.37
CA TRP A 299 -20.23 9.08 6.65
C TRP A 299 -20.48 8.16 7.85
N TRP A 300 -21.44 7.25 7.75
CA TRP A 300 -21.75 6.27 8.80
C TRP A 300 -20.57 5.33 9.04
N ILE A 301 -19.99 4.79 7.97
CA ILE A 301 -18.77 3.98 8.01
C ILE A 301 -17.63 4.80 8.61
N ARG A 302 -17.38 6.01 8.09
CA ARG A 302 -16.32 6.90 8.59
C ARG A 302 -16.48 7.24 10.08
N GLY A 303 -17.71 7.39 10.56
CA GLY A 303 -18.04 7.63 11.97
C GLY A 303 -17.74 6.44 12.87
N ARG A 304 -17.99 5.20 12.42
CA ARG A 304 -17.67 3.98 13.19
C ARG A 304 -16.17 3.65 13.27
N TYR A 305 -15.36 4.15 12.33
CA TYR A 305 -13.91 3.89 12.28
C TYR A 305 -13.05 5.09 12.71
N GLY A 306 -13.66 6.13 13.24
CA GLY A 306 -12.97 7.30 13.79
C GLY A 306 -12.61 7.11 15.26
N LYS A 307 -11.33 6.92 15.60
CA LYS A 307 -10.81 7.34 16.91
C LYS A 307 -9.74 8.41 16.73
N GLY A 308 -10.10 9.51 16.09
CA GLY A 308 -9.28 10.72 16.08
C GLY A 308 -9.29 11.35 17.47
N VAL A 309 -8.21 12.02 17.87
CA VAL A 309 -8.07 12.70 19.17
C VAL A 309 -9.07 13.84 19.41
N ALA A 310 -9.83 14.25 18.39
CA ALA A 310 -10.88 15.26 18.49
C ALA A 310 -12.26 14.64 18.23
N ALA A 311 -13.21 14.94 19.13
CA ALA A 311 -14.62 14.56 19.05
C ALA A 311 -14.86 13.07 18.73
N ASN A 312 -14.21 12.16 19.47
CA ASN A 312 -14.37 10.70 19.28
C ASN A 312 -14.22 10.26 17.82
N GLY A 313 -13.30 10.91 17.09
CA GLY A 313 -13.02 10.62 15.69
C GLY A 313 -14.00 11.14 14.64
N LEU A 314 -14.97 11.96 15.02
CA LEU A 314 -15.82 12.70 14.08
C LEU A 314 -15.07 13.86 13.40
N LEU A 315 -13.99 14.38 14.00
CA LEU A 315 -13.26 15.54 13.49
C LEU A 315 -11.79 15.21 13.15
N LYS A 316 -11.33 15.60 11.95
CA LYS A 316 -9.89 15.71 11.66
C LYS A 316 -9.35 16.85 12.53
N GLY A 317 -8.26 16.62 13.28
CA GLY A 317 -7.64 17.64 14.13
C GLY A 317 -7.34 18.92 13.36
N ALA A 318 -7.46 20.08 14.01
CA ALA A 318 -7.39 21.40 13.37
C ALA A 318 -6.14 21.64 12.51
N HIS A 319 -5.04 20.92 12.77
CA HIS A 319 -3.80 20.99 12.00
C HIS A 319 -3.93 20.44 10.56
N VAL A 320 -4.84 19.49 10.31
CA VAL A 320 -5.07 18.89 8.97
C VAL A 320 -5.82 19.86 8.05
N LYS A 321 -6.60 20.79 8.62
CA LYS A 321 -7.28 21.85 7.85
C LYS A 321 -6.31 22.92 7.32
N LYS A 322 -5.14 23.05 7.92
CA LYS A 322 -4.15 24.10 7.61
C LYS A 322 -2.98 23.60 6.78
N THR A 323 -2.79 22.28 6.70
CA THR A 323 -1.62 21.67 6.04
C THR A 323 -2.09 20.50 5.16
N PRO A 324 -2.25 20.68 3.84
CA PRO A 324 -2.64 19.61 2.93
C PRO A 324 -1.73 18.38 2.97
N ALA A 325 -0.42 18.60 3.22
CA ALA A 325 0.57 17.53 3.41
C ALA A 325 0.35 16.67 4.67
N ALA A 326 -0.37 17.17 5.68
CA ALA A 326 -0.78 16.40 6.85
C ALA A 326 -2.01 15.51 6.59
N GLY A 327 -2.58 15.61 5.40
CA GLY A 327 -3.66 14.77 4.92
C GLY A 327 -3.22 13.41 4.39
N PHE A 328 -2.11 12.84 4.90
CA PHE A 328 -1.50 11.53 4.57
C PHE A 328 -2.19 10.76 3.44
N ALA A 329 -1.45 10.42 2.37
CA ALA A 329 -1.86 9.29 1.53
C ALA A 329 -1.85 8.03 2.41
N LEU A 330 -3.03 7.55 2.79
CA LEU A 330 -3.19 6.41 3.69
C LEU A 330 -2.88 5.12 2.89
N ASN A 331 -1.95 4.26 3.30
CA ASN A 331 -1.62 3.11 2.45
C ASN A 331 -2.66 2.00 2.56
N MET A 332 -3.20 1.54 1.42
CA MET A 332 -4.10 0.38 1.35
C MET A 332 -3.29 -0.92 1.28
N PRO A 333 -3.52 -1.90 2.17
CA PRO A 333 -3.02 -3.26 1.94
C PRO A 333 -3.69 -3.87 0.71
N ARG A 334 -2.99 -4.75 -0.01
CA ARG A 334 -3.54 -5.47 -1.18
C ARG A 334 -4.79 -6.29 -0.84
N ASN A 335 -4.88 -6.76 0.39
CA ASN A 335 -6.06 -7.43 0.90
C ASN A 335 -7.01 -6.41 1.52
N ARG A 336 -8.29 -6.46 1.13
CA ARG A 336 -9.34 -5.62 1.70
C ARG A 336 -9.39 -5.79 3.22
N PRO A 337 -9.27 -4.73 4.03
CA PRO A 337 -9.45 -4.82 5.47
C PRO A 337 -10.81 -5.44 5.82
N ILE A 338 -10.82 -6.52 6.59
CA ILE A 338 -12.07 -7.09 7.12
C ILE A 338 -12.55 -6.19 8.26
N ALA A 339 -13.84 -5.82 8.24
CA ALA A 339 -14.45 -5.09 9.34
C ALA A 339 -14.41 -5.94 10.63
N THR A 340 -13.67 -5.48 11.64
CA THR A 340 -13.70 -6.10 12.97
C THR A 340 -14.91 -5.61 13.75
N ASN A 341 -15.61 -6.50 14.45
CA ASN A 341 -16.71 -6.14 15.33
C ASN A 341 -16.22 -5.19 16.44
N PRO A 342 -16.73 -3.94 16.54
CA PRO A 342 -16.31 -3.00 17.59
C PRO A 342 -16.71 -3.44 19.00
N PHE A 343 -17.55 -4.48 19.12
CA PHE A 343 -18.01 -5.07 20.37
C PHE A 343 -17.37 -6.44 20.66
N SER A 344 -16.39 -6.91 19.87
CA SER A 344 -15.71 -8.16 20.21
C SER A 344 -14.92 -7.96 21.50
N LYS A 345 -15.24 -8.76 22.52
CA LYS A 345 -14.57 -8.72 23.84
C LYS A 345 -13.13 -9.21 23.78
N ASP A 346 -12.77 -9.90 22.71
CA ASP A 346 -11.42 -10.37 22.44
C ASP A 346 -10.67 -9.24 21.74
N ASN A 347 -9.82 -8.52 22.50
CA ASN A 347 -8.84 -7.54 22.00
C ASN A 347 -7.78 -8.16 21.04
N SER A 348 -8.15 -9.17 20.24
CA SER A 348 -7.22 -10.06 19.55
C SER A 348 -6.73 -9.53 18.21
N GLU A 349 -7.27 -8.43 17.69
CA GLU A 349 -6.71 -7.77 16.52
C GLU A 349 -6.51 -6.29 16.79
N TYR A 350 -5.24 -5.91 17.00
CA TYR A 350 -4.79 -4.53 16.85
C TYR A 350 -5.12 -4.07 15.42
N SER A 351 -6.27 -3.42 15.30
CA SER A 351 -6.83 -2.89 14.06
C SER A 351 -5.80 -2.05 13.29
N PRO A 352 -5.57 -2.30 11.98
CA PRO A 352 -4.75 -1.43 11.14
C PRO A 352 -5.52 -0.12 10.88
N TYR A 353 -5.48 0.76 11.86
CA TYR A 353 -6.21 2.02 11.97
C TYR A 353 -6.06 2.95 10.75
N VAL A 354 -4.91 2.87 10.07
CA VAL A 354 -4.53 3.73 8.94
C VAL A 354 -5.10 3.20 7.61
N ALA A 355 -5.02 1.89 7.37
CA ALA A 355 -5.51 1.22 6.16
C ALA A 355 -7.04 1.40 5.99
N ARG A 356 -7.80 1.28 7.09
CA ARG A 356 -9.27 1.39 7.09
C ARG A 356 -9.80 2.78 6.75
N ARG A 357 -9.00 3.84 6.90
CA ARG A 357 -9.44 5.21 6.59
C ARG A 357 -9.36 5.55 5.09
N HIS A 358 -8.46 4.94 4.33
CA HIS A 358 -8.34 5.17 2.88
C HIS A 358 -9.39 4.41 2.09
N GLU A 359 -9.61 3.14 2.43
CA GLU A 359 -10.59 2.25 1.79
C GLU A 359 -11.96 2.91 1.66
N ASN A 360 -12.34 3.68 2.67
CA ASN A 360 -13.65 4.30 2.76
C ASN A 360 -13.76 5.63 2.01
N ILE A 361 -12.65 6.36 1.82
CA ILE A 361 -12.62 7.51 0.89
C ILE A 361 -12.73 6.98 -0.53
N TRP A 362 -12.00 5.92 -0.85
CA TRP A 362 -12.05 5.31 -2.16
C TRP A 362 -13.39 4.62 -2.46
N SER A 363 -13.99 3.90 -1.50
CA SER A 363 -15.32 3.29 -1.66
C SER A 363 -16.42 4.32 -1.87
N TRP A 364 -16.20 5.58 -1.46
CA TRP A 364 -17.07 6.71 -1.75
C TRP A 364 -16.80 7.33 -3.12
N GLU A 365 -15.55 7.39 -3.57
CA GLU A 365 -15.21 7.92 -4.91
C GLU A 365 -15.56 6.93 -6.04
N ASN A 366 -15.59 5.63 -5.76
CA ASN A 366 -15.64 4.59 -6.81
C ASN A 366 -16.48 3.36 -6.49
N GLY A 367 -16.82 3.18 -5.22
CA GLY A 367 -17.03 1.88 -4.59
C GLY A 367 -18.39 1.25 -4.73
N GLY A 368 -19.39 1.94 -5.27
CA GLY A 368 -20.73 1.41 -5.40
C GLY A 368 -21.44 1.01 -4.09
N PHE A 369 -20.85 0.45 -3.04
CA PHE A 369 -21.55 -0.27 -1.96
C PHE A 369 -22.50 -1.36 -2.49
N SER A 370 -22.05 -2.61 -2.43
CA SER A 370 -22.93 -3.78 -2.56
C SER A 370 -23.81 -3.88 -1.30
N LEU A 371 -25.11 -3.64 -1.47
CA LEU A 371 -26.12 -4.07 -0.52
C LEU A 371 -26.38 -5.55 -0.77
N ALA A 372 -25.58 -6.44 -0.18
CA ALA A 372 -25.92 -7.86 -0.18
C ALA A 372 -27.28 -8.02 0.52
N ILE A 373 -28.29 -8.39 -0.26
CA ILE A 373 -29.69 -8.61 0.14
C ILE A 373 -29.73 -9.63 1.29
N GLY A 374 -30.47 -9.31 2.37
CA GLY A 374 -31.00 -10.33 3.28
C GLY A 374 -30.89 -10.10 4.78
N THR A 375 -30.19 -9.06 5.26
CA THR A 375 -30.24 -8.70 6.68
C THR A 375 -30.90 -7.35 6.84
N ASP A 376 -32.13 -7.36 7.37
CA ASP A 376 -32.66 -6.20 8.07
C ASP A 376 -31.67 -5.84 9.17
N ILE A 377 -30.96 -4.73 8.99
CA ILE A 377 -30.15 -4.15 10.05
C ILE A 377 -31.11 -3.28 10.84
N GLU A 378 -31.61 -3.79 11.96
CA GLU A 378 -32.30 -2.98 12.94
C GLU A 378 -31.31 -1.92 13.46
N ILE A 379 -31.53 -0.66 13.07
CA ILE A 379 -30.80 0.47 13.64
C ILE A 379 -31.50 0.82 14.95
N VAL A 380 -31.13 0.13 16.02
CA VAL A 380 -31.47 0.57 17.38
C VAL A 380 -30.49 1.69 17.74
N ALA A 381 -30.97 2.93 17.66
CA ALA A 381 -30.28 4.09 18.20
C ALA A 381 -30.62 4.22 19.70
N GLU A 382 -29.92 3.47 20.56
CA GLU A 382 -29.89 3.79 21.98
C GLU A 382 -28.95 4.97 22.20
N SER A 383 -29.55 6.13 22.47
CA SER A 383 -28.84 7.35 22.84
C SER A 383 -28.83 7.48 24.35
N ASP A 384 -27.67 7.34 24.97
CA ASP A 384 -27.45 7.69 26.38
C ASP A 384 -27.47 9.22 26.64
N TYR A 385 -27.78 10.05 25.63
CA TYR A 385 -27.78 11.51 25.73
C TYR A 385 -29.13 12.17 26.03
N PHE A 386 -30.09 11.39 26.55
CA PHE A 386 -31.23 11.93 27.30
C PHE A 386 -31.49 11.07 28.53
N TYR A 387 -30.64 11.19 29.55
CA TYR A 387 -31.01 11.40 30.96
C TYR A 387 -29.80 11.92 31.73
#